data_AF-A0A7R9K8P4-F1
#
_entry.id   AF-A0A7R9K8P4-F1
#
_cell.length_a   1.000
_cell.length_b   1.000
_cell.length_c   1.000
_cell.angle_alpha   90.00
_cell.angle_beta   90.00
_cell.angle_gamma   90.00
#
_symmetry.space_group_name_H-M   'P 1'
#
loop_
_entity.id
_entity.type
_entity.pdbx_description
1 polymer ?
#
loop_
_entity_poly.entity_id
_entity_poly.type
_entity_poly.pdbx_seq_one_letter_code
_entity_poly.pdbx_strand_id
1 'polypeptide(L)'
;MTFSQMKYLVQHVDTHTRSESYTCDICGHSCSCREKITLHIRGHTNNPYDDIQQHECPLCDKAFCHASGLSRHLLSHTGKTYDCVYCNKKFSDRSTLKRHAIKHSNTEEID
;
A
#
# COMPACT_ATOMS: atom_id res chain seq x y z
N MET A 1 5.56 -14.67 11.17
CA MET A 1 7.02 -14.68 10.95
C MET A 1 7.63 -15.62 11.96
N THR A 2 8.56 -16.47 11.53
CA THR A 2 9.29 -17.42 12.38
C THR A 2 10.73 -16.93 12.51
N PHE A 3 11.21 -16.69 13.73
CA PHE A 3 12.56 -16.18 13.98
C PHE A 3 13.43 -17.29 14.58
N SER A 4 14.64 -17.46 14.05
CA SER A 4 15.58 -18.51 14.45
C SER A 4 16.43 -18.16 15.68
N GLN A 5 16.41 -16.90 16.15
CA GLN A 5 17.13 -16.47 17.36
C GLN A 5 16.29 -15.51 18.20
N MET A 6 16.33 -15.70 19.52
CA MET A 6 15.54 -14.93 20.50
C MET A 6 15.77 -13.42 20.40
N LYS A 7 17.00 -12.98 20.13
CA LYS A 7 17.32 -11.55 19.95
C LYS A 7 16.53 -10.88 18.82
N TYR A 8 16.25 -11.61 17.74
CA TYR A 8 15.47 -11.09 16.62
C TYR A 8 13.98 -11.09 16.92
N LEU A 9 13.49 -12.07 17.70
CA LEU A 9 12.12 -12.05 18.21
C LEU A 9 11.92 -10.89 19.19
N VAL A 10 12.84 -10.67 20.12
CA VAL A 10 12.77 -9.55 21.07
C VAL A 10 12.85 -8.22 20.34
N GLN A 11 13.76 -8.05 19.37
CA GLN A 11 13.82 -6.84 18.56
C GLN A 11 12.55 -6.63 17.71
N HIS A 12 11.98 -7.70 17.15
CA HIS A 12 10.70 -7.64 16.43
C HIS A 12 9.54 -7.27 17.37
N VAL A 13 9.47 -7.87 18.55
CA VAL A 13 8.48 -7.53 19.58
C VAL A 13 8.69 -6.10 20.04
N ASP A 14 9.93 -5.63 20.21
CA ASP A 14 10.27 -4.24 20.54
C ASP A 14 9.80 -3.25 19.44
N THR A 15 9.71 -3.66 18.17
CA THR A 15 9.04 -2.85 17.14
C THR A 15 7.51 -2.75 17.33
N HIS A 16 6.89 -3.64 18.10
CA HIS A 16 5.50 -3.53 18.53
C HIS A 16 5.36 -2.80 19.87
N THR A 17 6.27 -3.03 20.83
CA THR A 17 6.18 -2.50 22.21
C THR A 17 6.86 -1.14 22.41
N ARG A 18 7.83 -0.77 21.57
CA ARG A 18 8.72 0.39 21.75
C ARG A 18 8.82 1.31 20.53
N SER A 19 8.24 0.91 19.40
CA SER A 19 7.81 1.88 18.39
C SER A 19 6.57 2.52 18.97
N GLU A 20 6.53 3.86 19.09
CA GLU A 20 5.29 4.59 19.38
C GLU A 20 4.27 4.24 18.28
N SER A 21 3.56 3.13 18.49
CA SER A 21 2.50 2.70 17.62
C SER A 21 1.35 3.63 17.92
N TYR A 22 0.94 4.34 16.89
CA TYR A 22 -0.18 5.25 17.01
C TYR A 22 -1.43 4.40 17.00
N THR A 23 -2.15 4.45 18.12
CA THR A 23 -3.36 3.66 18.33
C THR A 23 -4.58 4.55 18.15
N CYS A 24 -5.60 4.03 17.48
CA CYS A 24 -6.86 4.71 17.32
C CYS A 24 -7.73 4.44 18.55
N ASP A 25 -8.06 5.49 19.29
CA ASP A 25 -8.92 5.38 20.49
C ASP A 25 -10.36 4.99 20.18
N ILE A 26 -10.79 5.08 18.91
CA ILE A 26 -12.16 4.80 18.47
C ILE A 26 -12.39 3.30 18.24
N CYS A 27 -11.44 2.60 17.62
CA CYS A 27 -11.60 1.19 17.28
C CYS A 27 -10.42 0.30 17.72
N GLY A 28 -9.44 0.85 18.45
CA GLY A 28 -8.28 0.12 18.95
C GLY A 28 -7.26 -0.31 17.89
N HIS A 29 -7.37 0.17 16.64
CA HIS A 29 -6.43 -0.16 15.57
C HIS A 29 -5.08 0.54 15.80
N SER A 30 -3.98 -0.21 15.76
CA SER A 30 -2.62 0.33 15.92
C SER A 30 -1.84 0.30 14.61
N CYS A 31 -1.06 1.35 14.36
CA CYS A 31 -0.15 1.39 13.21
C CYS A 31 1.16 2.10 13.56
N SER A 32 2.24 1.73 12.86
CA SER A 32 3.59 2.22 13.12
C SER A 32 3.91 3.58 12.47
N CYS A 33 2.91 4.27 11.92
CA CYS A 33 3.13 5.51 11.15
C CYS A 33 2.07 6.55 11.48
N ARG A 34 2.52 7.73 11.91
CA ARG A 34 1.65 8.85 12.29
C ARG A 34 0.66 9.24 11.20
N GLU A 35 1.15 9.37 9.97
CA GLU A 35 0.32 9.73 8.82
C GLU A 35 -0.81 8.71 8.59
N LYS A 36 -0.50 7.42 8.72
CA LYS A 36 -1.49 6.34 8.56
C LYS A 36 -2.54 6.37 9.65
N ILE A 37 -2.17 6.65 10.91
CA ILE A 37 -3.17 6.76 11.99
C ILE A 37 -4.03 8.00 11.82
N THR A 38 -3.46 9.10 11.34
CA THR A 38 -4.20 10.35 11.15
C THR A 38 -5.22 10.19 10.04
N LEU A 39 -4.85 9.51 8.95
CA LEU A 39 -5.80 9.14 7.89
C LEU A 39 -6.87 8.16 8.37
N HIS A 40 -6.48 7.18 9.19
CA HIS A 40 -7.42 6.23 9.79
C HIS A 40 -8.43 6.93 10.73
N ILE A 41 -7.97 7.79 11.63
CA ILE A 41 -8.81 8.56 12.56
C ILE A 41 -9.72 9.53 11.79
N ARG A 42 -9.22 10.16 10.72
CA ARG A 42 -10.06 10.99 9.83
C ARG A 42 -11.22 10.22 9.24
N GLY A 43 -11.06 8.91 8.97
CA GLY A 43 -12.16 8.05 8.52
C GLY A 43 -13.22 7.78 9.59
N HIS A 44 -12.93 8.00 10.88
CA HIS A 44 -13.89 7.89 11.97
C HIS A 44 -14.60 9.21 12.30
N THR A 45 -13.88 10.35 12.24
CA THR A 45 -14.44 11.67 12.62
C THR A 45 -15.08 12.43 11.48
N ASN A 46 -14.61 12.25 10.25
CA ASN A 46 -15.24 12.83 9.06
C ASN A 46 -16.00 11.73 8.34
N ASN A 47 -17.32 11.85 8.29
CA ASN A 47 -18.12 11.19 7.26
C ASN A 47 -17.38 11.37 5.92
N PRO A 48 -17.10 10.31 5.13
CA PRO A 48 -16.23 10.34 3.94
C PRO A 48 -16.58 11.33 2.80
N TYR A 49 -17.50 12.26 3.04
CA TYR A 49 -18.07 13.19 2.07
C TYR A 49 -17.67 14.66 2.24
N ASP A 50 -17.15 15.13 3.38
CA ASP A 50 -17.12 16.59 3.61
C ASP A 50 -15.74 17.28 3.54
N ASP A 51 -14.61 16.65 3.90
CA ASP A 51 -13.33 17.40 3.98
C ASP A 51 -12.03 16.59 3.75
N ILE A 52 -12.10 15.47 3.03
CA ILE A 52 -10.89 14.95 2.36
C ILE A 52 -10.89 15.61 1.00
N GLN A 53 -9.93 16.51 0.75
CA GLN A 53 -9.68 17.01 -0.61
C GLN A 53 -9.45 15.79 -1.51
N GLN A 54 -10.50 15.39 -2.21
CA GLN A 54 -10.48 14.21 -3.05
C GLN A 54 -9.72 14.55 -4.33
N HIS A 55 -8.92 13.61 -4.79
CA HIS A 55 -8.26 13.70 -6.08
C HIS A 55 -9.21 13.14 -7.13
N GLU A 56 -9.96 14.03 -7.76
CA GLU A 56 -10.96 13.70 -8.77
C GLU A 56 -10.32 13.32 -10.10
N CYS A 57 -10.91 12.34 -10.78
CA CYS A 57 -10.50 11.97 -12.12
C CYS A 57 -11.06 12.96 -13.14
N PRO A 58 -10.21 13.59 -13.98
CA PRO A 58 -10.69 14.49 -15.03
C PRO A 58 -11.43 13.77 -16.17
N LEU A 59 -11.46 12.43 -16.17
CA LEU A 59 -12.01 11.61 -17.25
C LEU A 59 -13.27 10.81 -16.83
N CYS A 60 -13.62 10.80 -15.55
CA CYS A 60 -14.84 10.17 -15.02
C CYS A 60 -15.16 10.66 -13.60
N ASP A 61 -16.37 10.38 -13.10
CA ASP A 61 -16.82 10.79 -11.76
C ASP A 61 -16.20 10.00 -10.59
N LYS A 62 -14.97 9.48 -10.75
CA LYS A 62 -14.26 8.78 -9.67
C LYS A 62 -13.33 9.73 -8.92
N ALA A 63 -13.40 9.66 -7.59
CA ALA A 63 -12.55 10.43 -6.71
C ALA A 63 -11.72 9.52 -5.79
N PHE A 64 -10.50 9.96 -5.47
CA PHE A 64 -9.54 9.17 -4.69
C PHE A 64 -9.03 9.95 -3.48
N CYS A 65 -8.89 9.27 -2.33
CA CYS A 65 -8.36 9.88 -1.11
C CYS A 65 -6.86 10.23 -1.17
N HIS A 66 -6.14 9.73 -2.17
CA HIS A 66 -4.71 9.95 -2.35
C HIS A 66 -4.36 10.22 -3.82
N ALA A 67 -3.44 11.16 -4.07
CA ALA A 67 -2.94 11.49 -5.40
C ALA A 67 -2.38 10.26 -6.12
N SER A 68 -1.68 9.38 -5.40
CA SER A 68 -1.15 8.11 -5.96
C SER A 68 -2.26 7.17 -6.44
N GLY A 69 -3.43 7.19 -5.79
CA GLY A 69 -4.62 6.46 -6.21
C GLY A 69 -5.17 6.99 -7.53
N LEU A 70 -5.30 8.32 -7.64
CA LEU A 70 -5.70 8.98 -8.88
C LEU A 70 -4.70 8.73 -10.02
N SER A 71 -3.39 8.93 -9.78
CA SER A 71 -2.37 8.71 -10.81
C SER A 71 -2.38 7.29 -11.35
N ARG A 72 -2.57 6.27 -10.48
CA ARG A 72 -2.70 4.88 -10.91
C ARG A 72 -4.00 4.67 -11.70
N HIS A 73 -5.09 5.28 -11.29
CA HIS A 73 -6.36 5.19 -12.01
C HIS A 73 -6.29 5.82 -13.40
N LEU A 74 -5.60 6.94 -13.58
CA LEU A 74 -5.41 7.57 -14.89
C LEU A 74 -4.72 6.64 -15.91
N LEU A 75 -3.91 5.68 -15.45
CA LEU A 75 -3.32 4.66 -16.32
C LEU A 75 -4.37 3.75 -16.96
N SER A 76 -5.53 3.54 -16.32
CA SER A 76 -6.62 2.75 -16.91
C SER A 76 -7.33 3.48 -18.06
N HIS A 77 -7.36 4.82 -18.03
CA HIS A 77 -7.93 5.61 -19.12
C HIS A 77 -6.97 5.73 -20.31
N THR A 78 -5.68 5.89 -20.05
CA THR A 78 -4.66 6.03 -21.09
C THR A 78 -4.25 4.69 -21.71
N GLY A 79 -4.70 3.56 -21.12
CA GLY A 79 -4.26 2.22 -21.53
C GLY A 79 -2.78 1.97 -21.27
N LYS A 80 -2.11 2.83 -20.50
CA LYS A 80 -0.68 2.72 -20.22
C LYS A 80 -0.45 1.57 -19.25
N THR A 81 0.05 0.47 -19.79
CA THR A 81 0.42 -0.73 -19.03
C THR A 81 1.90 -0.76 -18.73
N TYR A 82 2.27 -1.55 -17.73
CA TYR A 82 3.62 -1.96 -17.46
C TYR A 82 3.78 -3.41 -17.90
N ASP A 83 4.63 -3.64 -18.89
CA ASP A 83 4.84 -4.97 -19.48
C ASP A 83 5.96 -5.71 -18.74
N CYS A 84 5.73 -6.99 -18.47
CA CYS A 84 6.78 -7.86 -17.95
C CYS A 84 7.75 -8.25 -19.07
N VAL A 85 9.04 -7.96 -18.89
CA VAL A 85 10.07 -8.29 -19.88
C VAL A 85 10.25 -9.79 -20.10
N TYR A 86 9.91 -10.62 -19.10
CA TYR A 86 10.09 -12.07 -19.15
C TYR A 86 8.94 -12.81 -19.85
N CYS A 87 7.69 -12.31 -19.75
CA CYS A 87 6.52 -13.01 -20.27
C CYS A 87 5.50 -12.12 -21.00
N ASN A 88 5.84 -10.85 -21.25
CA ASN A 88 4.99 -9.85 -21.91
C ASN A 88 3.61 -9.62 -21.26
N LYS A 89 3.41 -10.09 -20.02
CA LYS A 89 2.16 -9.86 -19.29
C LYS A 89 2.05 -8.39 -18.89
N LYS A 90 0.88 -7.81 -19.13
CA LYS A 90 0.56 -6.41 -18.88
C LYS A 90 0.01 -6.20 -17.47
N PHE A 91 0.46 -5.15 -16.81
CA PHE A 91 0.01 -4.75 -15.48
C PHE A 91 -0.41 -3.29 -15.46
N SER A 92 -1.43 -2.96 -14.66
CA SER A 92 -1.91 -1.58 -14.50
C SER A 92 -1.11 -0.78 -13.47
N ASP A 93 -0.20 -1.43 -12.74
CA ASP A 93 0.63 -0.77 -11.73
C ASP A 93 2.03 -1.39 -11.59
N ARG A 94 3.01 -0.52 -11.32
CA ARG A 94 4.43 -0.88 -11.21
C ARG A 94 4.72 -1.81 -10.03
N SER A 95 3.99 -1.67 -8.93
CA SER A 95 4.17 -2.51 -7.73
C SER A 95 3.76 -3.96 -7.98
N THR A 96 2.65 -4.17 -8.69
CA THR A 96 2.20 -5.50 -9.12
C THR A 96 3.13 -6.10 -10.15
N LEU A 97 3.62 -5.32 -11.12
CA LEU A 97 4.67 -5.78 -12.04
C LEU A 97 5.91 -6.22 -11.26
N LYS A 98 6.41 -5.40 -10.31
CA LYS A 98 7.60 -5.74 -9.51
C LYS A 98 7.42 -7.04 -8.74
N ARG A 99 6.28 -7.21 -8.08
CA ARG A 99 5.93 -8.45 -7.37
C ARG A 99 5.82 -9.65 -8.30
N HIS A 100 5.32 -9.44 -9.52
CA HIS A 100 5.28 -10.48 -10.55
C HIS A 100 6.67 -10.83 -11.06
N ALA A 101 7.52 -9.85 -11.34
CA ALA A 101 8.89 -10.03 -11.85
C ALA A 101 9.76 -10.83 -10.86
N ILE A 102 9.58 -10.63 -9.55
CA ILE A 102 10.27 -11.43 -8.51
C ILE A 102 9.99 -12.93 -8.67
N LYS A 103 8.80 -13.32 -9.16
CA LYS A 103 8.51 -14.74 -9.39
C LYS A 103 9.38 -15.31 -10.50
N HIS A 104 9.65 -14.55 -11.56
CA HIS A 104 10.56 -14.97 -12.64
C HIS A 104 11.99 -15.10 -12.14
N SER A 105 12.47 -14.17 -11.31
CA SER A 105 13.81 -14.25 -10.69
C SER A 105 13.96 -15.42 -9.70
N ASN A 106 12.87 -15.94 -9.14
CA ASN A 106 12.87 -17.16 -8.32
C ASN A 106 12.69 -18.44 -9.15
N THR A 107 12.62 -18.33 -10.48
CA THR A 107 12.54 -19.47 -11.41
C THR A 107 13.82 -19.67 -12.22
N GLU A 108 14.88 -18.91 -11.94
CA GLU A 108 16.20 -19.15 -12.50
C GLU A 108 16.92 -20.22 -11.64
N GLU A 109 17.28 -21.32 -12.31
CA GLU A 109 18.21 -22.40 -11.92
C GLU A 109 17.70 -23.54 -11.01
N ILE A 110 17.18 -24.62 -11.63
CA ILE A 110 17.84 -25.95 -11.63
C ILE A 110 17.53 -26.63 -12.99
N ASP A 111 18.48 -26.59 -13.93
CA ASP A 111 18.80 -27.71 -14.83
C ASP A 111 20.33 -27.83 -14.89
#